data_AF-A0A6V7K5J7-F1
#
_entry.id   AF-A0A6V7K5J7-F1
#
_cell.length_a   1.000
_cell.length_b   1.000
_cell.length_c   1.000
_cell.angle_alpha   90.00
_cell.angle_beta   90.00
_cell.angle_gamma   90.00
#
_symmetry.space_group_name_H-M   'P 1'
#
loop_
_entity.id
_entity.type
_entity.pdbx_description
1 polymer ?
#
loop_
_entity_poly.entity_id
_entity_poly.type
_entity_poly.pdbx_seq_one_letter_code
_entity_poly.pdbx_strand_id
1 'polypeptide(L)'
;PRPTVPDLRSFCHKSLAIANDFLSPTETQNRRLGAIYLLYGLWSKAPMKNLKIRMTINEWENLMSLRDSIYESQEFEAVFILNKLIKKKAFAFCILKYE
;
A
#
# COMPACT_ATOMS: atom_id res chain seq x y z
N PRO A 1 29.55 -1.44 -1.19
CA PRO A 1 29.03 -2.16 -2.39
C PRO A 1 27.71 -1.54 -2.88
N ARG A 2 27.53 -1.37 -4.19
CA ARG A 2 26.26 -0.89 -4.76
C ARG A 2 25.23 -2.03 -4.71
N PRO A 3 23.99 -1.79 -4.26
CA PRO A 3 22.96 -2.82 -4.21
C PRO A 3 22.64 -3.38 -5.61
N THR A 4 22.41 -4.68 -5.70
CA THR A 4 22.03 -5.36 -6.95
C THR A 4 20.54 -5.18 -7.24
N VAL A 5 20.10 -5.48 -8.47
CA VAL A 5 18.68 -5.43 -8.84
C VAL A 5 17.80 -6.35 -7.96
N PRO A 6 18.21 -7.60 -7.66
CA PRO A 6 17.50 -8.44 -6.68
C PRO A 6 17.42 -7.83 -5.28
N ASP A 7 18.48 -7.19 -4.79
CA ASP A 7 18.48 -6.54 -3.46
C ASP A 7 17.47 -5.40 -3.41
N LEU A 8 17.46 -4.55 -4.44
CA LEU A 8 16.48 -3.47 -4.58
C LEU A 8 15.06 -4.02 -4.69
N ARG A 9 14.88 -5.14 -5.38
CA ARG A 9 13.57 -5.80 -5.49
C ARG A 9 13.05 -6.27 -4.15
N SER A 10 13.89 -7.00 -3.42
CA SER A 10 13.59 -7.49 -2.09
C SER A 10 13.27 -6.33 -1.14
N PHE A 11 14.08 -5.26 -1.18
CA PHE A 11 13.84 -4.05 -0.40
C PHE A 11 12.46 -3.45 -0.69
N CYS A 12 12.14 -3.17 -1.97
CA CYS A 12 10.86 -2.58 -2.34
C CYS A 12 9.67 -3.44 -1.91
N HIS A 13 9.72 -4.76 -2.10
CA HIS A 13 8.64 -5.65 -1.66
C HIS A 13 8.46 -5.64 -0.14
N LYS A 14 9.55 -5.71 0.62
CA LYS A 14 9.51 -5.65 2.09
C LYS A 14 8.99 -4.30 2.57
N SER A 15 9.43 -3.19 1.99
CA SER A 15 8.94 -1.86 2.35
C SER A 15 7.45 -1.69 2.08
N LEU A 16 6.95 -2.20 0.94
CA LEU A 16 5.52 -2.19 0.66
C LEU A 16 4.72 -3.09 1.60
N ALA A 17 5.25 -4.26 1.97
CA ALA A 17 4.61 -5.16 2.93
C ALA A 17 4.48 -4.48 4.31
N ILE A 18 5.56 -3.89 4.82
CA ILE A 18 5.57 -3.14 6.08
C ILE A 18 4.58 -1.98 6.03
N ALA A 19 4.56 -1.21 4.94
CA ALA A 19 3.59 -0.12 4.77
C ALA A 19 2.13 -0.62 4.74
N ASN A 20 1.89 -1.79 4.13
CA ASN A 20 0.57 -2.41 4.10
C ASN A 20 0.11 -2.90 5.50
N ASP A 21 1.03 -3.31 6.37
CA ASP A 21 0.67 -3.74 7.74
C ASP A 21 0.10 -2.58 8.57
N PHE A 22 0.52 -1.34 8.32
CA PHE A 22 -0.06 -0.15 8.95
C PHE A 22 -1.48 0.18 8.48
N LEU A 23 -2.03 -0.50 7.48
CA LEU A 23 -3.44 -0.40 7.10
C LEU A 23 -4.36 -1.28 7.95
N SER A 24 -3.80 -2.08 8.87
CA SER A 24 -4.55 -2.92 9.79
C SER A 24 -5.62 -2.13 10.55
N PRO A 25 -6.82 -2.70 10.79
CA PRO A 25 -7.85 -2.06 11.62
C PRO A 25 -7.42 -1.86 13.08
N THR A 26 -6.33 -2.50 13.54
CA THR A 26 -5.76 -2.30 14.87
C THR A 26 -5.00 -0.97 15.02
N GLU A 27 -4.66 -0.32 13.91
CA GLU A 27 -3.93 0.94 13.90
C GLU A 27 -4.88 2.15 13.97
N THR A 28 -4.37 3.28 14.47
CA THR A 28 -5.14 4.52 14.51
C THR A 28 -5.40 5.06 13.10
N GLN A 29 -6.50 5.79 12.90
CA GLN A 29 -6.85 6.37 11.60
C GLN A 29 -5.70 7.20 11.00
N ASN A 30 -4.99 7.99 11.81
CA ASN A 30 -3.85 8.78 11.34
C ASN A 30 -2.68 7.92 10.85
N ARG A 31 -2.40 6.78 11.51
CA ARG A 31 -1.36 5.85 11.05
C ARG A 31 -1.79 5.16 9.76
N ARG A 32 -3.06 4.79 9.64
CA ARG A 32 -3.64 4.20 8.42
C ARG A 32 -3.63 5.20 7.25
N LEU A 33 -3.94 6.48 7.48
CA LEU A 33 -3.80 7.55 6.49
C LEU A 33 -2.34 7.71 6.05
N GLY A 34 -1.41 7.79 7.00
CA GLY A 34 0.03 7.82 6.74
C GLY A 34 0.49 6.62 5.88
N ALA A 35 -0.05 5.43 6.14
CA ALA A 35 0.23 4.24 5.36
C ALA A 35 -0.23 4.35 3.90
N ILE A 36 -1.38 4.97 3.61
CA ILE A 36 -1.84 5.23 2.24
C ILE A 36 -0.83 6.12 1.49
N TYR A 37 -0.40 7.22 2.12
CA TYR A 37 0.61 8.12 1.54
C TYR A 37 1.95 7.41 1.34
N LEU A 38 2.38 6.63 2.32
CA LEU A 38 3.63 5.87 2.28
C LEU A 38 3.62 4.81 1.17
N LEU A 39 2.54 4.04 1.03
CA LEU A 39 2.35 3.07 -0.05
C LEU A 39 2.44 3.75 -1.41
N TYR A 40 1.78 4.89 -1.58
CA TYR A 40 1.85 5.64 -2.82
C TYR A 40 3.27 6.15 -3.11
N GLY A 41 3.96 6.71 -2.12
CA GLY A 41 5.34 7.18 -2.25
C GLY A 41 6.29 6.05 -2.66
N LEU A 42 6.25 4.93 -1.93
CA LEU A 42 7.07 3.75 -2.20
C LEU A 42 6.76 3.15 -3.57
N TRP A 43 5.49 2.98 -3.93
CA TRP A 43 5.09 2.38 -5.21
C TRP A 43 5.41 3.29 -6.40
N SER A 44 5.13 4.59 -6.29
CA SER A 44 5.29 5.55 -7.39
C SER A 44 6.74 5.92 -7.69
N LYS A 45 7.62 5.86 -6.67
CA LYS A 45 9.04 6.21 -6.79
C LYS A 45 9.96 4.99 -6.80
N ALA A 46 9.42 3.77 -6.77
CA ALA A 46 10.22 2.56 -6.84
C ALA A 46 11.09 2.56 -8.12
N PRO A 47 12.38 2.17 -8.02
CA PRO A 47 13.28 2.09 -9.18
C PRO A 47 12.97 0.93 -10.13
N MET A 48 11.88 0.20 -9.90
CA MET A 48 11.51 -1.01 -10.65
C MET A 48 10.16 -0.86 -11.35
N LYS A 49 10.08 -1.44 -12.55
CA LYS A 49 8.83 -1.58 -13.29
C LYS A 49 8.05 -2.80 -12.76
N ASN A 50 6.71 -2.72 -12.82
CA ASN A 50 5.78 -3.79 -12.46
C ASN A 50 5.75 -4.22 -10.98
N LEU A 51 6.24 -3.37 -10.07
CA LEU A 51 6.06 -3.61 -8.64
C LEU A 51 4.57 -3.58 -8.28
N LYS A 52 4.13 -4.53 -7.45
CA LYS A 52 2.75 -4.62 -6.96
C LYS A 52 2.72 -4.60 -5.44
N ILE A 53 1.72 -3.93 -4.90
CA ILE A 53 1.38 -3.97 -3.47
C ILE A 53 0.63 -5.28 -3.25
N ARG A 54 1.27 -6.24 -2.58
CA ARG A 54 0.65 -7.52 -2.27
C ARG A 54 -0.27 -7.38 -1.07
N MET A 55 -1.48 -7.92 -1.19
CA MET A 55 -2.44 -7.95 -0.09
C MET A 55 -3.39 -9.13 -0.20
N THR A 56 -3.93 -9.55 0.93
CA THR A 56 -4.99 -10.56 0.98
C THR A 56 -6.35 -9.95 0.66
N ILE A 57 -7.34 -10.80 0.38
CA ILE A 57 -8.72 -10.32 0.14
C ILE A 57 -9.31 -9.61 1.37
N ASN A 58 -9.03 -10.13 2.57
CA ASN A 58 -9.48 -9.53 3.82
C ASN A 58 -8.84 -8.15 4.08
N GLU A 59 -7.57 -7.98 3.74
CA GLU A 59 -6.90 -6.67 3.81
C GLU A 59 -7.49 -5.68 2.82
N TRP A 60 -7.87 -6.15 1.64
CA TRP A 60 -8.52 -5.32 0.65
C TRP A 60 -9.88 -4.82 1.12
N GLU A 61 -10.70 -5.70 1.70
CA GLU A 61 -11.99 -5.32 2.30
C GLU A 61 -11.79 -4.28 3.41
N ASN A 62 -10.82 -4.50 4.30
CA ASN A 62 -10.46 -3.53 5.34
C ASN A 62 -9.98 -2.18 4.78
N LEU A 63 -9.26 -2.18 3.66
CA LEU A 63 -8.82 -0.96 2.97
C LEU A 63 -9.99 -0.23 2.31
N MET A 64 -10.98 -0.96 1.76
CA MET A 64 -12.19 -0.34 1.19
C MET A 64 -13.06 0.27 2.28
N SER A 65 -13.25 -0.41 3.41
CA SER A 65 -13.95 0.18 4.57
C SER A 65 -13.21 1.40 5.11
N LEU A 66 -11.88 1.38 5.14
CA LEU A 66 -11.08 2.57 5.49
C LEU A 66 -11.34 3.71 4.49
N ARG A 67 -11.36 3.43 3.18
CA ARG A 67 -11.62 4.44 2.14
C ARG A 67 -12.95 5.17 2.40
N ASP A 68 -13.99 4.42 2.75
CA ASP A 68 -15.32 4.99 3.01
C ASP A 68 -15.30 5.87 4.27
N SER A 69 -14.70 5.38 5.35
CA SER A 69 -14.53 6.15 6.59
C SER A 69 -13.75 7.45 6.39
N ILE A 70 -12.63 7.41 5.64
CA ILE A 70 -11.82 8.62 5.40
C ILE A 70 -12.48 9.57 4.40
N TYR A 71 -13.38 9.08 3.54
CA TYR A 71 -14.22 9.93 2.70
C TYR A 71 -15.25 10.69 3.54
N GLU A 72 -15.91 10.01 4.47
CA GLU A 72 -16.85 10.62 5.41
C GLU A 72 -16.16 11.67 6.30
N SER A 73 -14.92 11.42 6.72
CA SER A 73 -14.11 12.39 7.46
C SER A 73 -13.45 13.47 6.59
N GLN A 74 -13.80 13.56 5.30
CA GLN A 74 -13.33 14.58 4.35
C GLN A 74 -11.81 14.58 4.08
N GLU A 75 -11.13 13.45 4.29
CA GLU A 75 -9.71 13.26 3.98
C GLU A 75 -9.52 12.96 2.47
N PHE A 76 -10.00 13.89 1.63
CA PHE A 76 -10.17 13.67 0.20
C PHE A 76 -8.85 13.41 -0.54
N GLU A 77 -7.73 13.95 -0.05
CA GLU A 77 -6.41 13.71 -0.63
C GLU A 77 -6.01 12.23 -0.53
N ALA A 78 -6.24 11.61 0.63
CA ALA A 78 -5.96 10.19 0.85
C ALA A 78 -6.89 9.32 0.01
N VAL A 79 -8.18 9.66 -0.07
CA VAL A 79 -9.15 8.99 -0.96
C VAL A 79 -8.68 9.07 -2.42
N PHE A 80 -8.28 10.25 -2.88
CA PHE A 80 -7.80 10.45 -4.24
C PHE A 80 -6.57 9.60 -4.55
N ILE A 81 -5.58 9.58 -3.66
CA ILE A 81 -4.35 8.79 -3.83
C ILE A 81 -4.67 7.30 -3.85
N LEU A 82 -5.54 6.82 -2.94
CA LEU A 82 -5.95 5.43 -2.92
C LEU A 82 -6.66 5.05 -4.23
N ASN A 83 -7.64 5.84 -4.67
CA ASN A 83 -8.32 5.62 -5.94
C ASN A 83 -7.36 5.65 -7.14
N LYS A 84 -6.31 6.47 -7.09
CA LYS A 84 -5.26 6.50 -8.11
C LYS A 84 -4.46 5.20 -8.14
N LEU A 85 -4.09 4.64 -6.99
CA LEU A 85 -3.42 3.33 -6.90
C LEU A 85 -4.30 2.21 -7.48
N ILE A 86 -5.60 2.22 -7.15
CA ILE A 86 -6.59 1.26 -7.67
C ILE A 86 -6.69 1.36 -9.19
N LYS A 87 -6.89 2.57 -9.72
CA LYS A 87 -7.00 2.83 -11.17
C LYS A 87 -5.72 2.43 -11.93
N LYS A 88 -4.55 2.55 -11.29
CA LYS A 88 -3.26 2.13 -11.85
C LYS A 88 -2.98 0.63 -11.67
N LYS A 89 -3.94 -0.14 -11.12
CA LYS A 89 -3.80 -1.57 -10.84
C LYS A 89 -2.56 -1.86 -9.99
N ALA A 90 -2.27 -1.02 -8.99
CA ALA A 90 -1.07 -1.15 -8.16
C ALA A 90 -1.09 -2.39 -7.26
N PHE A 91 -2.28 -2.92 -6.94
CA PHE A 91 -2.47 -4.03 -6.02
C PHE A 91 -2.42 -5.40 -6.74
N ALA A 92 -1.92 -6.41 -6.02
CA ALA A 92 -1.98 -7.82 -6.40
C ALA A 92 -2.57 -8.61 -5.23
N PHE A 93 -3.63 -9.38 -5.51
CA PHE A 93 -4.27 -10.22 -4.51
C PHE A 93 -3.49 -11.53 -4.35
N CYS A 94 -3.13 -11.86 -3.12
CA CYS A 94 -2.33 -13.03 -2.78
C CYS A 94 -2.96 -13.79 -1.60
N ILE A 95 -2.75 -15.10 -1.55
CA ILE A 95 -3.17 -15.93 -0.41
C ILE A 95 -2.32 -15.58 0.83
N LEU A 96 -1.02 -15.37 0.62
CA LEU A 96 -0.05 -14.97 1.64
C LEU A 96 0.72 -13.73 1.18
N LYS A 97 1.03 -12.84 2.13
CA LYS A 97 1.81 -11.60 1.91
C LYS A 97 3.30 -11.87 1.69
N TYR A 98 3.82 -12.90 2.34
CA TYR A 98 5.24 -13.23 2.40
C TYR A 98 5.48 -14.56 1.67
N GLU A 99 6.25 -14.49 0.58
CA GLU A 99 6.95 -15.61 -0.07
C GLU A 99 8.40 -15.19 -0.27
#